data_AF-A0A8D8FVZ6-F1
#
_entry.id   AF-A0A8D8FVZ6-F1
#
_cell.length_a   1.000
_cell.length_b   1.000
_cell.length_c   1.000
_cell.angle_alpha   90.00
_cell.angle_beta   90.00
_cell.angle_gamma   90.00
#
_symmetry.space_group_name_H-M   'P 1'
#
loop_
_entity.id
_entity.type
_entity.pdbx_description
1 polymer ?
#
loop_
_entity_poly.entity_id
_entity_poly.type
_entity_poly.pdbx_seq_one_letter_code
_entity_poly.pdbx_strand_id
1 'polypeptide(L)'
;DLAKQGRCVISVIHQPSSELLELFDDVYLVTAGQCLYRGSLTDLIPSLSDAGYVCPQYYNPVDFAIKIASNFNTTTEEIDRLMQRLQLVSSAEKNDIQPPNQSSTKRHDQYVSRSQYPISRWRQFSILTRRTTLGTVRSITLTVLRITGHLGMGLLIGAIYYNIGNDGAKILSNLGFILLSILFIAFVNGMSSVLTFPLEMSVF
;
A
#
# COMPACT_ATOMS: atom_id res chain seq x y z
N ASP A 1 -2.93 -17.94 11.38
CA ASP A 1 -1.67 -18.67 11.70
C ASP A 1 -0.48 -17.81 12.10
N LEU A 2 -0.28 -16.61 11.54
CA LEU A 2 0.85 -15.76 11.92
C LEU A 2 0.88 -15.40 13.41
N ALA A 3 -0.27 -15.02 13.98
CA ALA A 3 -0.39 -14.73 15.42
C ALA A 3 -0.08 -15.96 16.27
N LYS A 4 -0.61 -17.14 15.89
CA LYS A 4 -0.34 -18.43 16.55
C LYS A 4 1.14 -18.85 16.54
N GLN A 5 1.94 -18.32 15.61
CA GLN A 5 3.39 -18.53 15.54
C GLN A 5 4.19 -17.56 16.45
N GLY A 6 3.53 -16.81 17.33
CA GLY A 6 4.17 -15.86 18.26
C GLY A 6 4.56 -14.53 17.62
N ARG A 7 3.93 -14.15 16.49
CA ARG A 7 4.15 -12.85 15.85
C ARG A 7 3.05 -11.86 16.25
N CYS A 8 3.44 -10.62 16.55
CA CYS A 8 2.48 -9.53 16.71
C CYS A 8 1.89 -9.17 15.34
N VAL A 9 0.56 -9.18 15.24
CA VAL A 9 -0.18 -8.78 14.04
C VAL A 9 -0.99 -7.55 14.38
N ILE A 10 -0.74 -6.47 13.65
CA ILE A 10 -1.50 -5.22 13.77
C ILE A 10 -2.26 -5.06 12.46
N SER A 11 -3.56 -4.87 12.55
CA SER A 11 -4.44 -4.66 11.40
C SER A 11 -5.24 -3.37 11.60
N VAL A 12 -5.44 -2.63 10.51
CA VAL A 12 -6.35 -1.47 10.48
C VAL A 12 -7.56 -1.89 9.67
N ILE A 13 -8.74 -1.83 10.28
CA ILE A 13 -9.98 -2.29 9.66
C ILE A 13 -10.95 -1.12 9.60
N HIS A 14 -11.38 -0.75 8.39
CA HIS A 14 -12.24 0.41 8.17
C HIS A 14 -13.73 0.15 8.47
N GLN A 15 -14.15 -1.12 8.56
CA GLN A 15 -15.52 -1.55 8.89
C GLN A 15 -15.51 -3.07 9.12
N PRO A 16 -15.18 -3.52 10.33
CA PRO A 16 -15.16 -4.95 10.62
C PRO A 16 -16.58 -5.51 10.82
N SER A 17 -16.84 -6.68 10.25
CA SER A 17 -18.00 -7.48 10.67
C SER A 17 -17.81 -8.02 12.09
N SER A 18 -18.90 -8.29 12.81
CA SER A 18 -18.85 -8.87 14.15
C SER A 18 -18.05 -10.17 14.20
N GLU A 19 -18.25 -11.07 13.22
CA GLU A 19 -17.52 -12.34 13.12
C GLU A 19 -15.99 -12.15 12.98
N LEU A 20 -15.57 -11.10 12.28
CA LEU A 20 -14.14 -10.80 12.10
C LEU A 20 -13.51 -10.29 13.40
N LEU A 21 -14.27 -9.60 14.24
CA LEU A 21 -13.79 -9.00 15.48
C LEU A 21 -13.57 -10.02 16.58
N GLU A 22 -14.37 -11.08 16.60
CA GLU A 22 -14.17 -12.21 17.51
C GLU A 22 -12.82 -12.92 17.31
N LEU A 23 -12.14 -12.66 16.19
CA LEU A 23 -10.80 -13.19 15.91
C LEU A 23 -9.65 -12.34 16.50
N PHE A 24 -9.94 -11.16 17.05
CA PHE A 24 -8.91 -10.26 17.61
C PHE A 24 -8.86 -10.36 19.13
N ASP A 25 -7.64 -10.47 19.66
CA ASP A 25 -7.40 -10.51 21.10
C ASP A 25 -7.64 -9.13 21.75
N ASP A 26 -7.15 -8.07 21.09
CA ASP A 26 -7.24 -6.68 21.57
C ASP A 26 -7.76 -5.75 20.47
N VAL A 27 -8.56 -4.77 20.88
CA VAL A 27 -9.08 -3.69 20.05
C VAL A 27 -8.42 -2.37 20.45
N TYR A 28 -7.98 -1.59 19.45
CA TYR A 28 -7.43 -0.25 19.64
C TYR A 28 -8.24 0.76 18.82
N LEU A 29 -9.03 1.58 19.50
CA LEU A 29 -9.91 2.56 18.88
C LEU A 29 -9.27 3.94 18.91
N VAL A 30 -9.23 4.60 17.75
CA VAL A 30 -8.59 5.91 17.57
C VAL A 30 -9.61 6.92 17.03
N THR A 31 -9.61 8.12 17.60
CA THR A 31 -10.34 9.29 17.08
C THR A 31 -9.43 10.52 17.12
N ALA A 32 -9.46 11.38 16.10
CA ALA A 32 -8.65 12.60 16.01
C ALA A 32 -7.14 12.45 16.37
N GLY A 33 -6.53 11.28 16.10
CA GLY A 33 -5.13 10.98 16.45
C GLY A 33 -4.89 10.57 17.90
N GLN A 34 -5.94 10.42 18.70
CA GLN A 34 -5.90 10.02 20.11
C GLN A 34 -6.54 8.64 20.33
N CYS A 35 -6.03 7.92 21.32
CA CYS A 35 -6.55 6.61 21.72
C CYS A 35 -7.83 6.78 22.55
N LEU A 36 -8.95 6.33 22.02
CA LEU A 36 -10.23 6.36 22.71
C LEU A 36 -10.42 5.12 23.62
N TYR A 37 -10.03 3.95 23.12
CA TYR A 37 -10.15 2.69 23.86
C TYR A 37 -9.02 1.73 23.48
N ARG A 38 -8.57 0.94 24.46
CA ARG A 38 -7.60 -0.15 24.28
C ARG A 38 -7.93 -1.28 25.25
N GLY A 39 -8.21 -2.47 24.71
CA GLY A 39 -8.45 -3.66 25.52
C GLY A 39 -9.23 -4.72 24.75
N SER A 40 -9.72 -5.73 25.46
CA SER A 40 -10.55 -6.81 24.91
C SER A 40 -11.83 -6.27 24.26
N LEU A 41 -12.37 -7.00 23.28
CA LEU A 41 -13.68 -6.69 22.70
C LEU A 41 -14.82 -6.81 23.73
N THR A 42 -14.69 -7.69 24.72
CA THR A 42 -15.70 -7.91 25.77
C THR A 42 -15.93 -6.68 26.62
N ASP A 43 -14.87 -5.92 26.88
CA ASP A 43 -14.88 -4.80 27.83
C ASP A 43 -15.18 -3.46 27.14
N LEU A 44 -15.28 -3.47 25.81
CA LEU A 44 -15.57 -2.31 24.98
C LEU A 44 -16.96 -1.73 25.29
N ILE A 45 -18.00 -2.56 25.30
CA ILE A 45 -19.38 -2.10 25.56
C ILE A 45 -19.57 -1.61 27.00
N PRO A 46 -19.10 -2.31 28.05
CA PRO A 46 -19.10 -1.79 29.41
C PRO A 46 -18.38 -0.44 29.51
N SER A 47 -17.18 -0.31 28.94
CA SER A 47 -16.40 0.93 28.96
C SER A 47 -17.12 2.10 28.29
N LEU A 48 -17.80 1.85 27.17
CA LEU A 48 -18.62 2.86 26.50
C LEU A 48 -19.88 3.21 27.31
N SER A 49 -20.49 2.24 27.98
CA SER A 49 -21.65 2.43 28.85
C SER A 49 -21.29 3.31 30.05
N ASP A 50 -20.14 3.10 30.68
CA ASP A 50 -19.63 3.92 31.79
C ASP A 50 -19.38 5.38 31.37
N ALA A 51 -19.00 5.58 30.11
CA ALA A 51 -18.88 6.91 29.51
C ALA A 51 -20.24 7.57 29.18
N GLY A 52 -21.35 6.84 29.29
CA GLY A 52 -22.71 7.31 29.04
C GLY A 52 -23.31 6.89 27.69
N TYR A 53 -22.68 5.95 26.98
CA TYR A 53 -23.14 5.47 25.67
C TYR A 53 -23.67 4.04 25.74
N VAL A 54 -24.99 3.89 25.63
CA VAL A 54 -25.65 2.58 25.65
C VAL A 54 -25.78 2.03 24.23
N CYS A 55 -25.21 0.85 23.98
CA CYS A 55 -25.32 0.16 22.70
C CYS A 55 -26.73 -0.45 22.54
N PRO A 56 -27.44 -0.23 21.41
CA PRO A 56 -28.73 -0.87 21.14
C PRO A 56 -28.62 -2.40 20.97
N GLN A 57 -29.73 -3.11 21.28
CA GLN A 57 -29.77 -4.58 21.43
C GLN A 57 -29.54 -5.40 20.14
N TYR A 58 -29.49 -4.77 18.96
CA TYR A 58 -29.24 -5.43 17.67
C TYR A 58 -28.20 -4.66 16.84
N TYR A 59 -27.35 -3.92 17.50
CA TYR A 59 -26.34 -3.10 16.85
C TYR A 59 -24.96 -3.71 17.06
N ASN A 60 -24.14 -3.71 16.02
CA ASN A 60 -22.77 -4.23 16.10
C ASN A 60 -21.94 -3.34 17.07
N PRO A 61 -21.36 -3.90 18.14
CA PRO A 61 -20.58 -3.16 19.12
C PRO A 61 -19.50 -2.25 18.56
N VAL A 62 -18.81 -2.71 17.51
CA VAL A 62 -17.69 -1.95 16.93
C VAL A 62 -18.17 -0.91 15.95
N ASP A 63 -19.25 -1.16 15.21
CA ASP A 63 -19.89 -0.09 14.43
C ASP A 63 -20.38 1.01 15.37
N PHE A 64 -20.82 0.67 16.59
CA PHE A 64 -21.24 1.64 17.59
C PHE A 64 -20.05 2.45 18.08
N ALA A 65 -18.97 1.75 18.43
CA ALA A 65 -17.72 2.36 18.88
C ALA A 65 -17.11 3.27 17.80
N ILE A 66 -17.13 2.86 16.52
CA ILE A 66 -16.66 3.66 15.38
C ILE A 66 -17.57 4.87 15.16
N LYS A 67 -18.90 4.71 15.25
CA LYS A 67 -19.85 5.82 15.11
C LYS A 67 -19.68 6.86 16.22
N ILE A 68 -19.45 6.39 17.44
CA ILE A 68 -19.09 7.23 18.59
C ILE A 68 -17.79 7.97 18.25
N ALA A 69 -16.73 7.24 17.89
CA ALA A 69 -15.43 7.81 17.56
C ALA A 69 -15.49 8.83 16.40
N SER A 70 -16.34 8.63 15.39
CA SER A 70 -16.43 9.51 14.22
C SER A 70 -17.21 10.80 14.48
N ASN A 71 -18.21 10.78 15.38
CA ASN A 71 -18.97 11.97 15.77
C ASN A 71 -18.08 13.03 16.45
N PHE A 72 -17.02 12.60 17.12
CA PHE A 72 -16.13 13.49 17.87
C PHE A 72 -15.14 14.28 17.04
N ASN A 73 -15.04 14.04 15.73
CA ASN A 73 -14.15 14.82 14.85
C ASN A 73 -14.52 16.32 14.77
N THR A 74 -15.66 16.74 15.33
CA THR A 74 -16.20 18.11 15.19
C THR A 74 -15.89 19.01 16.39
N THR A 75 -15.62 18.46 17.58
CA THR A 75 -15.51 19.23 18.83
C THR A 75 -14.44 18.65 19.76
N THR A 76 -13.26 19.29 19.80
CA THR A 76 -12.10 18.89 20.61
C THR A 76 -12.39 18.82 22.12
N GLU A 77 -13.27 19.69 22.64
CA GLU A 77 -13.60 19.72 24.07
C GLU A 77 -14.39 18.48 24.55
N GLU A 78 -15.17 17.86 23.66
CA GLU A 78 -15.96 16.67 23.97
C GLU A 78 -15.08 15.42 23.98
N ILE A 79 -14.07 15.36 23.10
CA ILE A 79 -13.05 14.30 23.09
C ILE A 79 -12.28 14.31 24.40
N ASP A 80 -11.82 15.47 24.86
CA ASP A 80 -11.03 15.57 26.09
C ASP A 80 -11.83 15.12 27.32
N ARG A 81 -13.12 15.47 27.39
CA ARG A 81 -14.02 15.02 28.48
C ARG A 81 -14.30 13.51 28.43
N LEU A 82 -14.52 12.97 27.23
CA LEU A 82 -14.74 11.54 27.04
C LEU A 82 -13.48 10.74 27.37
N MET A 83 -12.32 11.20 26.91
CA MET A 83 -11.03 10.62 27.27
C MET A 83 -10.78 10.69 28.77
N GLN A 84 -11.09 11.81 29.43
CA GLN A 84 -10.93 11.90 30.88
C GLN A 84 -11.79 10.83 31.59
N ARG A 85 -13.04 10.62 31.15
CA ARG A 85 -13.92 9.57 31.70
C ARG A 85 -13.41 8.16 31.43
N LEU A 86 -13.00 7.86 30.19
CA LEU A 86 -12.50 6.54 29.80
C LEU A 86 -11.10 6.24 30.39
N GLN A 87 -10.25 7.24 30.53
CA GLN A 87 -8.94 7.10 31.19
C GLN A 87 -9.10 6.82 32.69
N LEU A 88 -10.06 7.47 33.36
CA LEU A 88 -10.37 7.19 34.77
C LEU A 88 -10.82 5.73 34.96
N VAL A 89 -11.66 5.21 34.07
CA VAL A 89 -12.09 3.79 34.09
C VAL A 89 -10.92 2.84 33.79
N SER A 90 -10.13 3.12 32.76
CA SER A 90 -8.93 2.31 32.45
C SER A 90 -7.85 2.35 33.54
N SER A 91 -7.82 3.42 34.35
CA SER A 91 -6.92 3.54 35.49
C SER A 91 -7.39 2.76 36.71
N ALA A 92 -8.69 2.46 36.82
CA ALA A 92 -9.24 1.62 37.87
C ALA A 92 -8.93 0.12 37.65
N GLU A 93 -8.84 -0.34 36.39
CA GLU A 93 -8.41 -1.70 36.02
C GLU A 93 -6.87 -1.87 35.93
N LYS A 94 -6.11 -0.78 35.97
CA LYS A 94 -4.63 -0.80 35.82
C LYS A 94 -3.85 -1.37 37.00
N ASN A 95 -4.51 -1.98 37.99
CA ASN A 95 -3.82 -2.61 39.11
C ASN A 95 -3.30 -4.03 38.79
N ASP A 96 -3.66 -4.63 37.65
CA ASP A 96 -3.19 -5.98 37.26
C ASP A 96 -2.17 -6.02 36.10
N ILE A 97 -1.80 -4.87 35.53
CA ILE A 97 -0.64 -4.79 34.62
C ILE A 97 0.55 -4.29 35.42
N GLN A 98 1.04 -5.15 36.32
CA GLN A 98 2.37 -5.01 36.87
C GLN A 98 3.35 -4.87 35.68
N PRO A 99 4.22 -3.85 35.62
CA PRO A 99 5.32 -3.89 34.66
C PRO A 99 6.05 -5.23 34.87
N PRO A 100 6.34 -6.01 33.81
CA PRO A 100 6.97 -7.31 33.98
C PRO A 100 8.21 -7.13 34.84
N ASN A 101 8.22 -7.82 35.99
CA ASN A 101 9.30 -7.77 36.96
C ASN A 101 10.63 -7.82 36.22
N GLN A 102 11.50 -6.84 36.50
CA GLN A 102 12.85 -6.71 35.94
C GLN A 102 13.81 -7.80 36.46
N SER A 103 13.34 -9.04 36.59
CA SER A 103 14.16 -10.20 36.92
C SER A 103 14.25 -11.14 35.72
N SER A 104 15.41 -11.05 35.07
CA SER A 104 16.02 -12.11 34.24
C SER A 104 15.30 -12.51 32.95
N THR A 105 15.46 -11.68 31.92
CA THR A 105 15.98 -12.19 30.64
C THR A 105 16.67 -11.04 29.92
N LYS A 106 17.99 -11.11 29.77
CA LYS A 106 18.75 -10.23 28.86
C LYS A 106 18.29 -10.55 27.43
N ARG A 107 17.13 -10.02 27.02
CA ARG A 107 16.80 -9.94 25.60
C ARG A 107 17.75 -8.92 25.00
N HIS A 108 18.44 -9.38 23.98
CA HIS A 108 19.45 -8.68 23.25
C HIS A 108 18.78 -7.52 22.48
N ASP A 109 18.46 -6.42 23.16
CA ASP A 109 18.02 -5.18 22.54
C ASP A 109 19.23 -4.47 21.94
N GLN A 110 19.93 -5.18 21.05
CA GLN A 110 20.74 -4.53 20.05
C GLN A 110 19.73 -4.03 19.02
N TYR A 111 19.32 -2.77 19.17
CA TYR A 111 18.67 -1.99 18.12
C TYR A 111 19.69 -1.85 16.98
N VAL A 112 19.92 -2.94 16.25
CA VAL A 112 20.71 -2.93 15.03
C VAL A 112 19.92 -2.04 14.10
N SER A 113 20.47 -0.86 13.78
CA SER A 113 20.04 -0.07 12.63
C SER A 113 20.21 -0.95 11.40
N ARG A 114 19.19 -1.78 11.12
CA ARG A 114 19.13 -2.59 9.92
C ARG A 114 18.99 -1.58 8.80
N SER A 115 19.92 -1.60 7.85
CA SER A 115 19.67 -0.97 6.57
C SER A 115 18.31 -1.43 6.07
N GLN A 116 17.49 -0.48 5.59
CA GLN A 116 16.12 -0.73 5.09
C GLN A 116 16.06 -1.96 4.17
N TYR A 117 17.15 -2.23 3.46
CA TYR A 117 17.36 -3.45 2.69
C TYR A 117 18.62 -4.20 3.11
N PRO A 118 18.56 -5.54 3.24
CA PRO A 118 19.69 -6.37 3.66
C PRO A 118 20.70 -6.68 2.54
N ILE A 119 20.49 -6.19 1.31
CA ILE A 119 21.30 -6.51 0.11
C ILE A 119 21.86 -5.27 -0.58
N SER A 120 22.98 -5.43 -1.29
CA SER A 120 23.64 -4.34 -2.03
C SER A 120 22.78 -3.78 -3.16
N ARG A 121 22.95 -2.48 -3.45
CA ARG A 121 22.17 -1.75 -4.48
C ARG A 121 22.29 -2.36 -5.88
N TRP A 122 23.49 -2.77 -6.28
CA TRP A 122 23.72 -3.42 -7.58
C TRP A 122 23.02 -4.76 -7.69
N ARG A 123 22.97 -5.53 -6.60
CA ARG A 123 22.26 -6.80 -6.57
C ARG A 123 20.74 -6.58 -6.65
N GLN A 124 20.21 -5.57 -5.96
CA GLN A 124 18.81 -5.17 -6.09
C GLN A 124 18.48 -4.79 -7.53
N PHE A 125 19.31 -3.94 -8.15
CA PHE A 125 19.15 -3.53 -9.54
C PHE A 125 19.12 -4.75 -10.49
N SER A 126 20.11 -5.63 -10.41
CA SER A 126 20.16 -6.82 -11.28
C SER A 126 18.95 -7.75 -11.09
N ILE A 127 18.51 -7.96 -9.84
CA ILE A 127 17.33 -8.78 -9.54
C ILE A 127 16.07 -8.13 -10.11
N LEU A 128 15.89 -6.82 -9.91
CA LEU A 128 14.75 -6.08 -10.42
C LEU A 128 14.74 -6.06 -11.95
N THR A 129 15.87 -5.75 -12.60
CA THR A 129 16.00 -5.80 -14.06
C THR A 129 15.65 -7.17 -14.60
N ARG A 130 16.21 -8.25 -14.04
CA ARG A 130 15.89 -9.62 -14.46
C ARG A 130 14.42 -9.95 -14.27
N ARG A 131 13.83 -9.58 -13.12
CA ARG A 131 12.41 -9.81 -12.84
C ARG A 131 11.52 -9.06 -13.82
N THR A 132 11.81 -7.78 -14.07
CA THR A 132 11.08 -6.93 -14.99
C THR A 132 11.20 -7.46 -16.42
N THR A 133 12.41 -7.76 -16.90
CA THR A 133 12.62 -8.35 -18.23
C THR A 133 11.87 -9.67 -18.41
N LEU A 134 11.89 -10.56 -17.42
CA LEU A 134 11.11 -11.81 -17.46
C LEU A 134 9.60 -11.54 -17.48
N GLY A 135 9.12 -10.56 -16.70
CA GLY A 135 7.73 -10.12 -16.73
C GLY A 135 7.33 -9.60 -18.11
N THR A 136 8.16 -8.76 -18.73
CA THR A 136 7.96 -8.22 -20.08
C THR A 136 7.89 -9.33 -21.11
N VAL A 137 8.88 -10.24 -21.13
CA VAL A 137 8.93 -11.35 -22.12
C VAL A 137 7.78 -12.34 -21.94
N ARG A 138 7.33 -12.59 -20.71
CA ARG A 138 6.18 -13.47 -20.43
C ARG A 138 4.84 -12.82 -20.77
N SER A 139 4.77 -11.49 -20.83
CA SER A 139 3.61 -10.76 -21.33
C SER A 139 3.56 -10.84 -22.86
N ILE A 140 3.15 -12.00 -23.36
CA ILE A 140 3.19 -12.36 -24.78
C ILE A 140 2.33 -11.41 -25.62
N THR A 141 1.13 -11.05 -25.16
CA THR A 141 0.18 -10.23 -25.93
C THR A 141 0.74 -8.83 -26.23
N LEU A 142 1.26 -8.14 -25.22
CA LEU A 142 1.84 -6.80 -25.38
C LEU A 142 3.14 -6.83 -26.18
N THR A 143 3.97 -7.86 -25.97
CA THR A 143 5.24 -8.02 -26.68
C THR A 143 5.01 -8.32 -28.17
N VAL A 144 4.09 -9.23 -28.50
CA VAL A 144 3.75 -9.56 -29.89
C VAL A 144 3.13 -8.37 -30.60
N LEU A 145 2.16 -7.66 -30.00
CA LEU A 145 1.56 -6.47 -30.60
C LEU A 145 2.63 -5.41 -30.91
N ARG A 146 3.59 -5.21 -30.00
CA ARG A 146 4.70 -4.28 -30.19
C ARG A 146 5.60 -4.68 -31.35
N ILE A 147 6.03 -5.95 -31.41
CA ILE A 147 6.91 -6.44 -32.48
C ILE A 147 6.20 -6.36 -33.84
N THR A 148 4.96 -6.83 -33.92
CA THR A 148 4.16 -6.82 -35.16
C THR A 148 3.90 -5.38 -35.63
N GLY A 149 3.59 -4.46 -34.71
CA GLY A 149 3.38 -3.04 -35.05
C GLY A 149 4.64 -2.36 -35.62
N HIS A 150 5.82 -2.62 -35.04
CA HIS A 150 7.09 -2.08 -35.55
C HIS A 150 7.45 -2.69 -36.90
N LEU A 151 7.26 -4.00 -37.09
CA LEU A 151 7.52 -4.66 -38.36
C LEU A 151 6.60 -4.11 -39.47
N GLY A 152 5.31 -3.97 -39.17
CA GLY A 152 4.33 -3.43 -40.12
C GLY A 152 4.65 -1.99 -40.53
N MET A 153 4.95 -1.10 -39.58
CA MET A 153 5.33 0.26 -39.91
C MET A 153 6.67 0.34 -40.65
N GLY A 154 7.66 -0.47 -40.26
CA GLY A 154 8.95 -0.53 -40.94
C GLY A 154 8.82 -0.94 -42.40
N LEU A 155 7.97 -1.93 -42.70
CA LEU A 155 7.65 -2.34 -44.07
C LEU A 155 6.92 -1.23 -44.84
N LEU A 156 5.97 -0.53 -44.21
CA LEU A 156 5.23 0.56 -44.83
C LEU A 156 6.15 1.73 -45.20
N ILE A 157 6.98 2.19 -44.25
CA ILE A 157 7.96 3.26 -44.50
C ILE A 157 8.97 2.81 -45.58
N GLY A 158 9.46 1.57 -45.49
CA GLY A 158 10.38 1.01 -46.47
C GLY A 158 9.77 0.91 -47.88
N ALA A 159 8.49 0.59 -48.00
CA ALA A 159 7.77 0.55 -49.27
C ALA A 159 7.59 1.95 -49.88
N ILE A 160 7.25 2.96 -49.06
CA ILE A 160 7.09 4.35 -49.51
C ILE A 160 8.40 4.92 -50.05
N TYR A 161 9.53 4.62 -49.40
CA TYR A 161 10.84 5.15 -49.76
C TYR A 161 11.70 4.17 -50.59
N TYR A 162 11.07 3.18 -51.24
CA TYR A 162 11.78 2.16 -51.98
C TYR A 162 12.66 2.74 -53.09
N ASN A 163 13.93 2.35 -53.13
CA ASN A 163 14.91 2.72 -54.15
C ASN A 163 15.16 4.25 -54.32
N ILE A 164 14.89 5.05 -53.29
CA ILE A 164 15.14 6.49 -53.28
C ILE A 164 16.60 6.82 -52.90
N GLY A 165 17.25 5.95 -52.11
CA GLY A 165 18.56 6.20 -51.50
C GLY A 165 19.75 6.34 -52.46
N ASN A 166 19.70 5.69 -53.63
CA ASN A 166 20.83 5.67 -54.58
C ASN A 166 20.90 6.89 -55.52
N ASP A 167 19.95 7.83 -55.41
CA ASP A 167 19.89 9.02 -56.26
C ASP A 167 20.20 10.28 -55.44
N GLY A 168 21.34 10.91 -55.73
CA GLY A 168 21.79 12.14 -55.07
C GLY A 168 20.85 13.34 -55.30
N ALA A 169 20.03 13.31 -56.35
CA ALA A 169 19.01 14.34 -56.60
C ALA A 169 17.83 14.26 -55.62
N LYS A 170 17.67 13.13 -54.90
CA LYS A 170 16.56 12.88 -53.96
C LYS A 170 16.95 13.08 -52.49
N ILE A 171 17.93 13.94 -52.22
CA ILE A 171 18.44 14.17 -50.86
C ILE A 171 17.35 14.58 -49.85
N LEU A 172 16.37 15.37 -50.30
CA LEU A 172 15.24 15.79 -49.46
C LEU A 172 14.36 14.60 -49.06
N SER A 173 14.14 13.64 -49.98
CA SER A 173 13.40 12.41 -49.70
C SER A 173 14.18 11.48 -48.77
N ASN A 174 15.51 11.39 -48.91
CA ASN A 174 16.37 10.63 -47.99
C ASN A 174 16.33 11.21 -46.57
N LEU A 175 16.35 12.54 -46.45
CA LEU A 175 16.22 13.23 -45.17
C LEU A 175 14.83 13.00 -44.56
N GLY A 176 13.77 13.04 -45.37
CA GLY A 176 12.41 12.72 -44.95
C GLY A 176 12.27 11.30 -44.41
N PHE A 177 12.91 10.31 -45.05
CA PHE A 177 12.95 8.93 -44.57
C PHE A 177 13.61 8.80 -43.19
N ILE A 178 14.79 9.42 -43.02
CA ILE A 178 15.52 9.39 -41.74
C ILE A 178 14.70 10.05 -40.63
N LEU A 179 14.15 11.24 -40.90
CA LEU A 179 13.35 11.99 -39.95
C LEU A 179 12.11 11.20 -39.51
N LEU A 180 11.36 10.63 -40.46
CA LEU A 180 10.17 9.85 -40.18
C LEU A 180 10.48 8.59 -39.37
N SER A 181 11.59 7.92 -39.69
CA SER A 181 12.03 6.70 -38.99
C SER A 181 12.42 7.00 -37.54
N ILE A 182 13.20 8.07 -37.31
CA ILE A 182 13.60 8.48 -35.96
C ILE A 182 12.37 8.92 -35.15
N LEU A 183 11.49 9.72 -35.75
CA LEU A 183 10.27 10.19 -35.10
C LEU A 183 9.37 9.03 -34.68
N PHE A 184 9.20 8.04 -35.56
CA PHE A 184 8.42 6.84 -35.25
C PHE A 184 9.02 6.05 -34.07
N ILE A 185 10.33 5.79 -34.09
CA ILE A 185 11.02 5.08 -33.00
C ILE A 185 10.86 5.84 -31.68
N ALA A 186 11.12 7.15 -31.67
CA ALA A 186 11.03 7.97 -30.46
C ALA A 186 9.61 7.99 -29.89
N PHE A 187 8.60 8.20 -30.76
CA PHE A 187 7.20 8.32 -30.34
C PHE A 187 6.65 7.00 -29.79
N VAL A 188 6.86 5.88 -30.47
CA VAL A 188 6.32 4.58 -30.04
C VAL A 188 6.98 4.06 -28.76
N ASN A 189 8.29 4.28 -28.59
CA ASN A 189 8.98 3.91 -27.34
C ASN A 189 8.59 4.85 -26.17
N GLY A 190 8.41 6.14 -26.44
CA GLY A 190 7.92 7.10 -25.45
C GLY A 190 6.51 6.78 -24.98
N MET A 191 5.56 6.59 -25.91
CA MET A 191 4.17 6.27 -25.61
C MET A 191 4.04 4.97 -24.82
N SER A 192 4.81 3.94 -25.17
CA SER A 192 4.85 2.69 -24.43
C SER A 192 5.23 2.88 -22.96
N SER A 193 6.18 3.77 -22.67
CA SER A 193 6.63 4.05 -21.31
C SER A 193 5.59 4.85 -20.52
N VAL A 194 4.93 5.82 -21.17
CA VAL A 194 3.88 6.65 -20.56
C VAL A 194 2.66 5.83 -20.14
N LEU A 195 2.29 4.82 -20.93
CA LEU A 195 1.13 3.97 -20.63
C LEU A 195 1.44 2.90 -19.57
N THR A 196 2.65 2.33 -19.57
CA THR A 196 3.01 1.25 -18.64
C THR A 196 3.41 1.78 -17.26
N PHE A 197 4.08 2.93 -17.18
CA PHE A 197 4.63 3.44 -15.93
C PHE A 197 3.59 3.70 -14.82
N PRO A 198 2.42 4.33 -15.08
CA PRO A 198 1.40 4.54 -14.05
C PRO A 198 0.81 3.24 -13.51
N LEU A 199 0.74 2.20 -14.34
CA LEU A 199 0.25 0.88 -13.94
C LEU A 199 1.24 0.14 -13.03
N GLU A 200 2.55 0.39 -13.20
CA GLU A 200 3.58 -0.18 -12.34
C GLU A 200 3.78 0.64 -11.06
N MET A 201 3.58 1.97 -11.11
CA MET A 201 3.74 2.85 -9.95
C MET A 201 2.78 2.52 -8.81
N SER A 202 1.56 2.04 -9.09
CA SER A 202 0.59 1.71 -8.04
C SER A 202 0.96 0.46 -7.22
N VAL A 203 1.93 -0.32 -7.68
CA VAL A 203 2.39 -1.57 -7.04
C VAL A 203 3.61 -1.34 -6.13
N PHE A 204 4.22 -0.16 -6.20
CA PHE A 204 5.38 0.24 -5.38
C PHE A 204 5.02 1.34 -4.39
#